data_AF-A0A383DTN9-F1
#
_entry.id   AF-A0A383DTN9-F1
#
_cell.length_a   1.000
_cell.length_b   1.000
_cell.length_c   1.000
_cell.angle_alpha   90.00
_cell.angle_beta   90.00
_cell.angle_gamma   90.00
#
_symmetry.space_group_name_H-M   'P 1'
#
loop_
_entity.id
_entity.type
_entity.pdbx_description
1 polymer ?
#
loop_
_entity_poly.entity_id
_entity_poly.type
_entity_poly.pdbx_seq_one_letter_code
_entity_poly.pdbx_strand_id
1 'polypeptide(L)'
;MKNEKIFFERDLISEIFEGVENPFDELAGEMKNKLVKSLSGLSDQEYLVLSLFHEEEMMNMKEIGEIMGLDESEANLIGSKAILKLKNQFTHASL
;
A
#
# COMPACT_ATOMS: atom_id res chain seq x y z
N MET A 1 19.48 16.95 7.25
CA MET A 1 18.75 15.66 7.29
C MET A 1 17.59 15.80 6.33
N LYS A 2 17.64 15.08 5.21
CA LYS A 2 16.62 15.13 4.16
C LYS A 2 15.38 14.42 4.71
N ASN A 3 14.52 15.17 5.38
CA ASN A 3 13.15 14.76 5.63
C ASN A 3 12.42 14.87 4.29
N GLU A 4 12.74 13.94 3.38
CA GLU A 4 11.84 13.60 2.29
C GLU A 4 10.60 13.07 3.00
N LYS A 5 9.63 13.96 3.21
CA LYS A 5 8.26 13.55 3.47
C LYS A 5 7.96 12.52 2.40
N ILE A 6 7.99 11.25 2.79
CA ILE A 6 7.44 10.17 1.99
C ILE A 6 5.98 10.54 1.93
N PHE A 7 5.62 11.24 0.85
CA PHE A 7 4.25 11.50 0.50
C PHE A 7 3.72 10.08 0.30
N PHE A 8 3.05 9.55 1.32
CA PHE A 8 2.21 8.39 1.15
C PHE A 8 1.23 8.81 0.08
N GLU A 9 1.48 8.37 -1.15
CA GLU A 9 0.59 8.58 -2.28
C GLU A 9 -0.67 7.78 -1.96
N ARG A 10 -1.59 8.39 -1.19
CA ARG A 10 -2.93 7.85 -0.91
C ARG A 10 -3.56 7.39 -2.21
N ASP A 11 -3.38 8.16 -3.28
CA ASP A 11 -3.80 7.86 -4.64
C ASP A 11 -3.28 6.49 -5.12
N LEU A 12 -2.00 6.18 -4.91
CA LEU A 12 -1.42 4.88 -5.27
C LEU A 12 -2.01 3.73 -4.44
N ILE A 13 -2.25 3.98 -3.14
CA ILE A 13 -2.84 2.98 -2.25
C ILE A 13 -4.30 2.72 -2.66
N SER A 14 -5.08 3.76 -2.91
CA SER A 14 -6.45 3.66 -3.42
C SER A 14 -6.50 2.95 -4.77
N GLU A 15 -5.63 3.28 -5.74
CA GLU A 15 -5.56 2.57 -7.02
C GLU A 15 -5.29 1.06 -6.85
N ILE A 16 -4.50 0.68 -5.84
CA ILE A 16 -4.18 -0.71 -5.52
C ILE A 16 -5.38 -1.41 -4.88
N PHE A 17 -6.08 -0.79 -3.93
CA PHE A 17 -7.20 -1.44 -3.22
C PHE A 17 -8.54 -1.37 -3.99
N GLU A 18 -8.78 -0.32 -4.77
CA GLU A 18 -9.99 -0.12 -5.57
C GLU A 18 -9.86 -0.70 -7.00
N GLY A 19 -8.64 -1.05 -7.40
CA GLY A 19 -8.34 -1.66 -8.69
C GLY A 19 -9.04 -3.01 -8.88
N VAL A 20 -10.24 -2.96 -9.45
CA VAL A 20 -10.73 -3.69 -10.64
C VAL A 20 -12.24 -3.95 -10.47
N GLU A 21 -13.08 -2.98 -10.83
CA GLU A 21 -14.55 -3.10 -10.79
C GLU A 21 -15.18 -3.80 -12.01
N ASN A 22 -14.42 -4.19 -13.04
CA ASN A 22 -15.01 -4.79 -14.24
C ASN A 22 -14.59 -6.26 -14.46
N PRO A 23 -15.38 -7.23 -13.97
CA PRO A 23 -15.08 -8.66 -14.09
C PRO A 23 -15.17 -9.23 -15.53
N PHE A 24 -15.58 -8.43 -16.51
CA PHE A 24 -15.70 -8.84 -17.93
C PHE A 24 -14.54 -8.37 -18.81
N ASP A 25 -13.56 -7.65 -18.26
CA ASP A 25 -12.40 -7.20 -19.01
C ASP A 25 -11.23 -8.19 -18.78
N GLU A 26 -10.68 -8.75 -19.85
CA GLU A 26 -9.55 -9.68 -19.78
C GLU A 26 -8.30 -8.97 -19.19
N LEU A 27 -8.18 -7.67 -19.44
CA LEU A 27 -7.19 -6.79 -18.84
C LEU A 27 -7.40 -6.63 -17.31
N ALA A 28 -8.66 -6.57 -16.87
CA ALA A 28 -9.01 -6.55 -15.45
C ALA A 28 -8.58 -7.84 -14.74
N GLY A 29 -8.69 -9.00 -15.40
CA GLY A 29 -8.18 -10.27 -14.87
C GLY A 29 -6.67 -10.28 -14.66
N GLU A 30 -5.90 -9.78 -15.63
CA GLU A 30 -4.45 -9.64 -15.51
C GLU A 30 -4.03 -8.63 -14.43
N MET A 31 -4.73 -7.49 -14.36
CA MET A 31 -4.51 -6.48 -13.33
C MET A 31 -4.80 -7.02 -11.93
N LYS A 32 -5.90 -7.75 -11.74
CA LYS A 32 -6.21 -8.42 -10.48
C LYS A 32 -5.14 -9.44 -10.09
N ASN A 33 -4.62 -10.22 -11.04
CA ASN A 33 -3.54 -11.17 -10.77
C ASN A 33 -2.23 -10.48 -10.40
N LYS A 34 -1.88 -9.36 -11.06
CA LYS A 34 -0.74 -8.52 -10.68
C LYS A 34 -0.91 -7.90 -9.30
N LEU A 35 -2.12 -7.44 -8.98
CA LEU A 35 -2.46 -6.89 -7.67
C LEU A 35 -2.30 -7.94 -6.56
N VAL A 36 -2.89 -9.12 -6.73
CA VAL A 36 -2.80 -10.22 -5.77
C VAL A 36 -1.34 -10.64 -5.55
N LYS A 37 -0.54 -10.71 -6.63
CA LYS A 37 0.90 -10.97 -6.52
C LYS A 37 1.63 -9.89 -5.72
N SER A 38 1.36 -8.61 -6.02
CA SER A 38 1.96 -7.47 -5.33
C SER A 38 1.65 -7.48 -3.83
N LEU A 39 0.40 -7.75 -3.46
CA LEU A 39 -0.04 -7.85 -2.07
C LEU A 39 0.57 -9.08 -1.36
N SER A 40 0.76 -10.20 -2.07
CA SER A 40 1.39 -11.40 -1.49
C SER A 40 2.86 -11.22 -1.10
N GLY A 41 3.53 -10.17 -1.59
CA GLY A 41 4.90 -9.81 -1.22
C GLY A 41 5.02 -8.96 0.06
N LEU A 42 3.89 -8.54 0.63
CA LEU A 42 3.84 -7.80 1.88
C LEU A 42 3.83 -8.74 3.09
N SER A 43 4.45 -8.30 4.19
CA SER A 43 4.21 -8.94 5.49
C SER A 43 2.84 -8.56 6.03
N ASP A 44 2.33 -9.32 7.00
CA ASP A 44 1.06 -9.03 7.68
C ASP A 44 1.02 -7.61 8.25
N GLN A 45 2.14 -7.14 8.81
CA GLN A 45 2.27 -5.78 9.34
C GLN A 45 2.24 -4.71 8.23
N GLU A 46 2.91 -4.96 7.11
CA GLU A 46 2.92 -4.05 5.95
C GLU A 46 1.52 -3.94 5.33
N TYR A 47 0.83 -5.08 5.17
CA TYR A 47 -0.54 -5.11 4.68
C TYR A 47 -1.51 -4.38 5.62
N LEU A 48 -1.40 -4.60 6.93
CA LEU A 48 -2.26 -3.98 7.92
C LEU A 48 -2.09 -2.45 7.97
N VAL A 49 -0.84 -1.93 7.93
CA VAL A 49 -0.59 -0.48 7.86
C VAL A 49 -1.26 0.13 6.64
N LEU A 50 -1.12 -0.50 5.47
CA LEU A 50 -1.70 0.04 4.23
C LEU A 50 -3.23 -0.05 4.21
N SER A 51 -3.78 -1.14 4.76
CA SER A 51 -5.23 -1.34 4.85
C SER A 51 -5.86 -0.32 5.79
N LEU A 52 -5.30 -0.11 6.99
CA LEU A 52 -5.77 0.90 7.94
C LEU A 52 -5.63 2.32 7.37
N PHE A 53 -4.53 2.58 6.65
CA PHE A 53 -4.34 3.86 5.99
C PHE A 53 -5.36 4.10 4.85
N HIS A 54 -5.81 3.04 4.18
CA HIS A 54 -6.81 3.12 3.10
C HIS A 54 -8.25 3.24 3.62
N GLU A 55 -8.67 2.31 4.51
CA GLU A 55 -10.05 2.25 5.02
C GLU A 55 -10.44 3.48 5.84
N GLU A 56 -9.48 4.05 6.56
CA GLU A 56 -9.70 5.21 7.41
C GLU A 56 -8.98 6.43 6.79
N GLU A 57 -9.65 7.10 5.85
CA GLU A 57 -9.11 8.26 5.12
C GLU A 57 -8.55 9.38 6.05
N MET A 58 -9.07 9.46 7.27
CA MET A 58 -8.64 10.44 8.29
C MET A 58 -7.53 9.93 9.21
N MET A 59 -7.17 8.64 9.16
CA MET A 59 -6.18 8.06 10.06
C MET A 59 -4.77 8.46 9.67
N ASN A 60 -4.00 8.91 10.65
CA ASN A 60 -2.60 9.26 10.49
C ASN A 60 -1.66 8.16 11.01
N MET A 61 -0.38 8.23 10.67
CA MET A 61 0.61 7.19 11.04
C MET A 61 0.79 7.04 12.55
N LYS A 62 0.50 8.09 13.33
CA LYS A 62 0.53 8.00 14.79
C LYS A 62 -0.63 7.14 15.32
N GLU A 63 -1.85 7.34 14.81
CA GLU A 63 -3.02 6.53 15.18
C GLU A 63 -2.88 5.07 14.72
N ILE A 64 -2.34 4.85 13.50
CA ILE A 64 -2.01 3.50 13.01
C ILE A 64 -0.98 2.84 13.94
N GLY A 65 0.06 3.58 14.33
CA GLY A 65 1.05 3.11 15.29
C GLY A 65 0.40 2.70 16.62
N GLU A 66 -0.44 3.55 17.19
CA GLU A 66 -1.16 3.28 18.45
C GLU A 66 -2.02 2.00 18.37
N ILE A 67 -2.70 1.76 17.24
CA ILE A 67 -3.50 0.53 17.01
C ILE A 67 -2.59 -0.72 16.93
N MET A 68 -1.42 -0.57 16.32
CA MET A 68 -0.46 -1.67 16.14
C MET A 68 0.47 -1.90 17.33
N GLY A 69 0.40 -1.04 18.37
CA GLY A 69 1.34 -1.06 19.50
C GLY A 69 2.75 -0.60 19.13
N LEU A 70 2.85 0.26 18.11
CA LEU A 70 4.08 0.85 17.56
C LEU A 70 4.10 2.37 17.77
N ASP A 71 5.28 2.98 17.61
CA ASP A 71 5.37 4.43 17.52
C ASP A 71 5.11 4.94 16.08
N GLU A 72 4.93 6.26 15.95
CA GLU A 72 4.67 6.91 14.66
C GLU A 72 5.81 6.68 13.64
N SER A 73 7.06 6.59 14.09
CA SER A 73 8.22 6.40 13.22
C SER A 73 8.27 4.97 12.68
N GLU A 74 7.95 3.99 13.52
CA GLU A 74 7.84 2.58 13.17
C GLU A 74 6.71 2.35 12.15
N ALA A 75 5.53 2.92 12.38
CA ALA A 75 4.41 2.84 11.45
C ALA A 75 4.75 3.48 10.09
N ASN A 76 5.37 4.67 10.09
CA ASN A 76 5.86 5.33 8.88
C ASN A 76 6.86 4.47 8.11
N LEU A 77 7.81 3.83 8.81
CA LEU A 77 8.83 2.99 8.21
C LEU A 77 8.21 1.74 7.55
N ILE A 78 7.29 1.08 8.25
CA ILE A 78 6.58 -0.10 7.74
C ILE A 78 5.79 0.27 6.49
N GLY A 79 4.99 1.34 6.53
CA GLY A 79 4.21 1.76 5.37
C GLY A 79 5.08 2.20 4.19
N SER A 80 6.20 2.90 4.44
CA SER A 80 7.15 3.29 3.40
C SER A 80 7.78 2.10 2.70
N LYS A 81 8.15 1.07 3.48
CA LYS A 81 8.69 -0.19 2.96
C LYS A 81 7.64 -0.96 2.17
N ALA A 82 6.39 -0.97 2.63
CA ALA A 82 5.28 -1.59 1.93
C ALA A 82 5.03 -0.92 0.57
N ILE A 83 4.98 0.41 0.50
CA ILE A 83 4.86 1.17 -0.75
C ILE A 83 6.03 0.85 -1.68
N LEU A 84 7.27 0.83 -1.18
CA LEU A 84 8.43 0.53 -2.03
C LEU A 84 8.35 -0.87 -2.64
N LYS A 85 7.89 -1.86 -1.87
CA LYS A 85 7.64 -3.22 -2.36
C LYS A 85 6.54 -3.26 -3.41
N LEU A 86 5.45 -2.53 -3.21
CA LEU A 86 4.35 -2.43 -4.17
C LEU A 86 4.81 -1.75 -5.45
N LYS A 87 5.54 -0.63 -5.37
CA LYS A 87 6.16 0.03 -6.53
C LYS A 87 7.07 -0.93 -7.28
N ASN A 88 7.94 -1.69 -6.62
CA ASN A 88 8.81 -2.64 -7.31
C ASN A 88 8.05 -3.78 -8.01
N GLN A 89 6.89 -4.18 -7.51
CA GLN A 89 6.08 -5.27 -8.07
C GLN A 89 5.10 -4.78 -9.16
N PHE A 90 4.61 -3.54 -9.04
CA PHE A 90 3.66 -2.92 -9.98
C PHE A 90 4.38 -2.24 -11.16
N THR A 91 5.51 -1.56 -10.91
CA THR A 91 6.25 -0.80 -11.95
C THR A 91 7.13 -1.68 -12.84
N HIS A 92 7.41 -2.94 -12.45
CA HIS A 92 8.11 -3.90 -13.32
C HIS A 92 7.24 -4.48 -14.46
N ALA A 93 6.11 -3.83 -14.77
CA ALA A 93 5.29 -4.11 -15.94
C ALA A 93 5.73 -3.36 -17.21
N SER A 94 6.84 -2.61 -17.18
CA SER A 94 7.32 -1.83 -18.33
C SER A 94 8.82 -2.03 -18.60
N LEU A 95 9.17 -3.13 -19.28
CA LEU A 95 10.29 -3.23 -20.22
C LEU A 95 9.93 -4.22 -21.34
#